data_AF-A0A7V9ZSK1-F1
#
_entry.id   AF-A0A7V9ZSK1-F1
#
_cell.length_a   1.000
_cell.length_b   1.000
_cell.length_c   1.000
_cell.angle_alpha   90.00
_cell.angle_beta   90.00
_cell.angle_gamma   90.00
#
_symmetry.space_group_name_H-M   'P 1'
#
loop_
_entity.id
_entity.type
_entity.pdbx_description
1 polymer ?
#
loop_
_entity_poly.entity_id
_entity_poly.type
_entity_poly.pdbx_seq_one_letter_code
_entity_poly.pdbx_strand_id
1 'polypeptide(L)' 'LMDSINRKILTLGDDFTVYTGHGNDTIIGIERAKNPFLTGVYQM' A
#
# COMPACT_ATOMS: atom_id res chain seq x y z
N LEU A 1 -6.03 5.63 10.02
CA LEU A 1 -5.16 4.62 9.37
C LEU A 1 -4.51 5.14 8.10
N MET A 2 -5.27 5.54 7.07
CA MET A 2 -4.74 5.96 5.76
C MET A 2 -3.64 7.03 5.83
N ASP A 3 -3.80 8.03 6.71
CA ASP A 3 -2.76 9.05 6.92
C ASP A 3 -1.39 8.45 7.34
N SER A 4 -1.38 7.43 8.18
CA SER A 4 -0.13 6.75 8.56
C SER A 4 0.46 5.93 7.41
N ILE A 5 -0.39 5.34 6.56
CA ILE A 5 0.05 4.61 5.37
C ILE A 5 0.73 5.59 4.40
N ASN A 6 0.10 6.75 4.16
CA ASN A 6 0.63 7.78 3.27
C ASN A 6 1.95 8.39 3.77
N ARG A 7 2.06 8.66 5.07
CA ARG A 7 3.22 9.37 5.63
C ARG A 7 4.40 8.49 6.04
N LYS A 8 4.20 7.18 6.17
CA LYS A 8 5.25 6.26 6.66
C LYS A 8 5.59 5.15 5.69
N ILE A 9 4.57 4.57 5.04
CA ILE A 9 4.74 3.40 4.17
C ILE A 9 4.96 3.86 2.74
N LEU A 10 4.05 4.66 2.18
CA LEU A 10 4.11 5.08 0.76
C LEU A 10 5.25 6.04 0.42
N THR A 11 5.97 6.54 1.44
CA THR A 11 7.21 7.31 1.33
C THR A 11 8.44 6.44 1.07
N LEU A 12 8.35 5.13 1.24
CA LEU A 12 9.42 4.18 0.91
C LEU A 12 9.43 3.86 -0.59
N GLY A 13 10.53 3.27 -1.06
CA GLY A 13 10.72 2.87 -2.45
C GLY A 13 9.72 1.80 -2.91
N ASP A 14 9.46 1.74 -4.21
CA ASP A 14 8.48 0.80 -4.78
C ASP A 14 8.94 -0.67 -4.72
N ASP A 15 10.25 -0.92 -4.57
CA ASP A 15 10.88 -2.23 -4.42
C ASP A 15 10.83 -2.79 -2.98
N PHE A 16 10.29 -2.01 -2.04
CA PHE A 16 10.20 -2.43 -0.64
C PHE A 16 9.13 -3.52 -0.45
N THR A 17 9.52 -4.66 0.12
CA THR A 17 8.59 -5.73 0.50
C THR A 17 7.81 -5.36 1.76
N VAL A 18 6.49 -5.50 1.69
CA VAL A 18 5.56 -5.34 2.80
C VAL A 18 5.13 -6.73 3.25
N TYR A 19 5.60 -7.12 4.44
CA TYR A 19 5.14 -8.32 5.14
C TYR A 19 3.86 -8.00 5.89
N THR A 20 2.75 -8.62 5.48
CA THR A 20 1.43 -8.29 6.04
C THR A 20 1.15 -9.12 7.29
N GLY A 21 0.32 -8.59 8.21
CA GLY A 21 -0.13 -9.36 9.37
C GLY A 21 -1.06 -10.52 9.00
N HIS A 22 -1.76 -10.40 7.86
CA HIS A 22 -2.67 -11.41 7.31
C HIS A 22 -2.61 -11.38 5.79
N GLY A 23 -2.58 -12.56 5.18
CA GLY A 23 -2.50 -12.71 3.73
C GLY A 23 -1.05 -12.89 3.26
N ASN A 24 -0.83 -12.65 1.98
CA ASN A 24 0.48 -12.78 1.35
C ASN A 24 1.29 -11.48 1.48
N ASP A 25 2.59 -11.61 1.31
CA ASP A 25 3.49 -10.46 1.15
C ASP A 25 3.26 -9.77 -0.19
N THR A 26 3.62 -8.49 -0.24
CA THR A 26 3.49 -7.63 -1.44
C THR A 26 4.68 -6.66 -1.50
N ILE A 27 4.75 -5.82 -2.54
CA ILE A 27 5.71 -4.70 -2.60
C ILE A 27 4.94 -3.39 -2.76
N ILE A 28 5.54 -2.29 -2.31
CA ILE A 28 4.90 -0.97 -2.31
C ILE A 28 4.48 -0.54 -3.72
N GLY A 29 5.28 -0.84 -4.76
CA GLY A 29 4.92 -0.51 -6.14
C GLY A 29 3.64 -1.18 -6.61
N ILE A 30 3.40 -2.44 -6.20
CA ILE A 30 2.16 -3.16 -6.52
C ILE A 30 0.97 -2.51 -5.80
N GLU A 31 1.10 -2.24 -4.51
CA GLU A 31 0.03 -1.62 -3.73
C GLU A 31 -0.32 -0.23 -4.27
N ARG A 32 0.67 0.61 -4.58
CA ARG A 32 0.44 1.95 -5.14
C ARG A 32 -0.35 1.90 -6.45
N ALA A 33 -0.04 0.94 -7.32
CA ALA A 33 -0.65 0.84 -8.64
C ALA A 33 -2.01 0.12 -8.64
N LYS A 34 -2.24 -0.80 -7.70
CA LYS A 34 -3.39 -1.74 -7.77
C LYS A 34 -4.30 -1.72 -6.56
N ASN A 35 -3.87 -1.20 -5.41
CA ASN A 35 -4.70 -1.22 -4.21
C ASN A 35 -5.92 -0.30 -4.43
N PRO A 36 -7.16 -0.82 -4.35
CA PRO A 36 -8.35 -0.04 -4.68
C PRO A 36 -8.61 1.10 -3.67
N PHE A 37 -8.08 0.98 -2.45
CA PHE A 37 -8.14 2.02 -1.42
C PHE A 37 -7.10 3.14 -1.65
N LEU A 38 -6.05 2.90 -2.46
CA LEU A 38 -5.04 3.90 -2.82
C LEU A 38 -5.31 4.55 -4.18
N THR A 39 -5.82 3.78 -5.14
CA THR A 39 -6.14 4.23 -6.50
C THR A 39 -7.47 5.00 -6.58
N GLY A 40 -8.26 4.99 -5.51
CA GLY A 40 -9.57 5.65 -5.48
C GLY A 40 -10.66 4.92 -6.25
N VAL A 41 -10.38 3.71 -6.75
CA VAL A 41 -11.37 2.85 -7.42
C VAL A 41 -12.44 2.38 -6.44
N TYR A 42 -12.06 2.14 -5.18
CA TYR A 42 -13.04 1.91 -4.12
C TYR A 42 -13.39 3.24 -3.45
N GLN A 43 -14.63 3.70 -3.68
CA GLN A 43 -15.23 4.82 -2.97
C GLN A 43 -16.38 4.27 -2.11
N MET A 44 -16.46 4.73 -0.86
CA MET A 44 -17.56 4.44 0.06
C MET A 44 -18.56 5.59 0.04
#